data_AF-A0A832HKY1-F1
#
_entry.id   AF-A0A832HKY1-F1
#
_cell.length_a   1.000
_cell.length_b   1.000
_cell.length_c   1.000
_cell.angle_alpha   90.00
_cell.angle_beta   90.00
_cell.angle_gamma   90.00
#
_symmetry.space_group_name_H-M   'P 1'
#
loop_
_entity.id
_entity.type
_entity.pdbx_description
1 polymer ?
#
loop_
_entity_poly.entity_id
_entity_poly.type
_entity_poly.pdbx_seq_one_letter_code
_entity_poly.pdbx_strand_id
1 'polypeptide(L)'
;MNGNEESPANGHEPVEIPIDGVLDLHSFRPRDVKDIVNDYLDECRKRGICEVRIVHGKGIGSLKRTVHVLLSRHPAVIDYHLDSALFSGDGATIVHLRREEIAEHAEGECNQSGLQPLD
;
A
#
# COMPACT_ATOMS: atom_id res chain seq x y z
N MET A 1 27.13 3.49 -42.09
CA MET A 1 27.43 3.33 -40.65
C MET A 1 26.70 4.45 -39.92
N ASN A 2 25.50 4.17 -39.41
CA ASN A 2 25.19 3.75 -38.03
C ASN A 2 25.31 4.90 -37.01
N GLY A 3 24.19 5.19 -36.36
CA GLY A 3 24.11 6.10 -35.21
C GLY A 3 22.65 6.37 -34.88
N ASN A 4 21.92 5.33 -34.49
CA ASN A 4 20.59 5.42 -33.92
C ASN A 4 20.69 6.24 -32.62
N GLU A 5 20.27 7.50 -32.63
CA GLU A 5 20.18 8.33 -31.42
C GLU A 5 18.88 7.98 -30.71
N GLU A 6 18.92 6.80 -30.07
CA GLU A 6 17.87 6.30 -29.20
C GLU A 6 17.79 7.22 -27.98
N SER A 7 16.86 8.16 -28.04
CA SER A 7 16.46 8.96 -26.88
C SER A 7 16.08 8.00 -25.76
N PRO A 8 16.65 8.10 -24.53
CA PRO A 8 16.29 7.17 -23.48
C PRO A 8 14.81 7.36 -23.16
N ALA A 9 14.03 6.32 -23.40
CA ALA A 9 12.65 6.23 -22.97
C ALA A 9 12.59 6.52 -21.48
N ASN A 10 11.72 7.47 -21.13
CA ASN A 10 11.38 7.94 -19.78
C ASN A 10 11.42 6.78 -18.75
N GLY A 11 12.52 6.65 -18.02
CA GLY A 11 12.74 5.56 -17.07
C GLY A 11 11.87 5.74 -15.83
N HIS A 12 10.79 4.96 -15.74
CA HIS A 12 10.21 4.63 -14.44
C HIS A 12 11.12 3.59 -13.79
N GLU A 13 12.19 4.05 -13.16
CA GLU A 13 12.91 3.20 -12.23
C GLU A 13 11.96 2.90 -11.06
N PRO A 14 11.75 1.62 -10.68
CA PRO A 14 10.88 1.28 -9.58
C PRO A 14 11.44 1.90 -8.30
N VAL A 15 10.61 2.71 -7.62
CA VAL A 15 10.96 3.30 -6.33
C VAL A 15 10.67 2.28 -5.25
N GLU A 16 11.70 1.85 -4.51
CA GLU A 16 11.51 1.01 -3.34
C GLU A 16 10.98 1.85 -2.17
N ILE A 17 9.77 1.52 -1.70
CA ILE A 17 9.13 2.18 -0.56
C ILE A 17 9.13 1.20 0.62
N PRO A 18 9.69 1.57 1.79
CA PRO A 18 9.60 0.73 2.98
C PRO A 18 8.14 0.62 3.44
N ILE A 19 7.66 -0.61 3.61
CA ILE A 19 6.30 -0.87 4.12
C ILE A 19 6.38 -1.05 5.63
N ASP A 20 6.54 0.07 6.34
CA ASP A 20 6.64 0.17 7.80
C ASP A 20 5.41 0.84 8.44
N GLY A 21 4.40 1.17 7.64
CA GLY A 21 3.19 1.86 8.06
C GLY A 21 3.27 3.39 7.96
N VAL A 22 4.36 3.96 7.44
CA VAL A 22 4.47 5.40 7.19
C VAL A 22 4.73 5.68 5.71
N LEU A 23 3.80 6.41 5.07
CA LEU A 23 3.91 6.83 3.68
C LEU A 23 4.07 8.35 3.58
N ASP A 24 5.23 8.83 3.14
CA ASP A 24 5.45 10.26 2.86
C ASP A 24 5.19 10.57 1.38
N LEU A 25 4.19 11.42 1.13
CA LEU A 25 3.75 11.79 -0.22
C LEU A 25 4.52 12.99 -0.81
N HIS A 26 5.39 13.69 -0.06
CA HIS A 26 6.15 14.83 -0.59
C HIS A 26 7.15 14.45 -1.67
N SER A 27 7.62 13.20 -1.66
CA SER A 27 8.60 12.69 -2.62
C SER A 27 7.98 12.28 -3.97
N PHE A 28 6.65 12.30 -4.09
CA PHE A 28 5.95 11.76 -5.24
C PHE A 28 5.22 12.83 -6.06
N ARG A 29 5.09 12.57 -7.36
CA ARG A 29 4.38 13.48 -8.26
C ARG A 29 2.88 13.28 -8.05
N PRO A 30 2.04 14.34 -8.16
CA PRO A 30 0.60 14.23 -7.94
C PRO A 30 -0.12 13.16 -8.76
N ARG A 31 0.37 12.86 -9.96
CA ARG A 31 -0.21 11.84 -10.85
C ARG A 31 0.00 10.41 -10.33
N ASP A 32 1.08 10.17 -9.58
CA ASP A 32 1.48 8.84 -9.10
C ASP A 32 0.86 8.55 -7.71
N VAL A 33 0.43 9.60 -6.98
CA VAL A 33 -0.14 9.51 -5.62
C VAL A 33 -1.28 8.50 -5.54
N LYS A 34 -2.14 8.43 -6.55
CA LYS A 34 -3.27 7.50 -6.56
C LYS A 34 -2.77 6.06 -6.43
N ASP A 35 -1.90 5.65 -7.34
CA ASP A 35 -1.47 4.25 -7.42
C ASP A 35 -0.61 3.90 -6.20
N ILE A 36 0.30 4.80 -5.80
CA ILE A 36 1.14 4.64 -4.61
C ILE A 36 0.31 4.46 -3.34
N VAL A 37 -0.73 5.27 -3.12
CA VAL A 37 -1.56 5.15 -1.90
C VAL A 37 -2.31 3.82 -1.89
N ASN A 38 -2.88 3.37 -3.01
CA ASN A 38 -3.59 2.09 -3.04
C ASN A 38 -2.62 0.91 -2.81
N ASP A 39 -1.52 0.87 -3.56
CA ASP A 39 -0.54 -0.22 -3.48
C ASP A 39 0.09 -0.30 -2.08
N TYR A 40 0.40 0.85 -1.47
CA TYR A 40 0.97 0.89 -0.13
C TYR A 40 0.01 0.38 0.95
N LEU A 41 -1.29 0.73 0.86
CA LEU A 41 -2.29 0.24 1.81
C LEU A 41 -2.53 -1.26 1.66
N ASP A 42 -2.55 -1.77 0.43
CA ASP A 42 -2.67 -3.21 0.19
C ASP A 42 -1.43 -3.98 0.69
N GLU A 43 -0.22 -3.46 0.47
CA GLU A 43 1.00 -4.07 1.02
C GLU A 43 1.07 -4.00 2.55
N CYS A 44 0.65 -2.89 3.17
CA CYS A 44 0.51 -2.80 4.62
C CYS A 44 -0.43 -3.89 5.14
N ARG A 45 -1.59 -4.05 4.49
CA ARG A 45 -2.59 -5.04 4.86
C ARG A 45 -2.06 -6.47 4.79
N LYS A 46 -1.38 -6.84 3.70
CA LYS A 46 -0.74 -8.16 3.52
C LYS A 46 0.30 -8.46 4.59
N ARG A 47 1.00 -7.43 5.08
CA ARG A 47 2.00 -7.54 6.16
C ARG A 47 1.41 -7.47 7.57
N GLY A 48 0.09 -7.32 7.70
CA GLY A 48 -0.59 -7.17 8.98
C GLY A 48 -0.43 -5.78 9.62
N ILE A 49 0.09 -4.80 8.90
CA ILE A 49 0.19 -3.41 9.33
C ILE A 49 -1.18 -2.77 9.10
N CYS A 50 -1.99 -2.71 10.16
CA CYS A 50 -3.38 -2.27 10.08
C CYS A 50 -3.60 -0.80 10.45
N GLU A 51 -2.56 -0.12 10.91
CA GLU A 51 -2.57 1.33 11.15
C GLU A 51 -1.49 1.95 10.28
N VAL A 52 -1.90 2.89 9.41
CA VAL A 52 -1.01 3.53 8.45
C VAL A 52 -1.08 5.04 8.61
N ARG A 53 0.07 5.69 8.62
CA ARG A 53 0.23 7.14 8.66
C ARG A 53 0.62 7.65 7.27
N ILE A 54 -0.29 8.39 6.62
CA ILE A 54 -0.01 9.05 5.34
C ILE A 54 0.35 10.52 5.59
N VAL A 55 1.60 10.89 5.33
CA VAL A 55 2.11 12.25 5.44
C VAL A 55 1.91 12.98 4.12
N HIS A 56 1.09 14.04 4.13
CA HIS A 56 0.77 14.86 2.95
C HIS A 56 1.11 16.34 3.12
N GLY A 57 1.67 16.72 4.27
CA GLY A 57 2.06 18.08 4.59
C GLY A 57 0.89 19.01 4.93
N LYS A 58 1.24 20.19 5.45
CA LYS A 58 0.32 21.24 5.92
C LYS A 58 -0.07 22.27 4.86
N GLY A 59 0.24 22.04 3.58
CA GLY A 59 0.05 23.03 2.51
C GLY A 59 -1.41 23.50 2.33
N ILE A 60 -1.77 24.02 1.16
CA ILE A 60 -3.14 24.51 0.87
C ILE A 60 -4.25 23.43 0.91
N GLY A 61 -3.91 22.18 1.31
CA GLY A 61 -4.87 21.09 1.51
C GLY A 61 -5.21 20.28 0.27
N SER A 62 -4.61 20.56 -0.89
CA SER A 62 -4.86 19.81 -2.13
C SER A 62 -4.53 18.32 -1.97
N LEU A 63 -3.33 18.01 -1.46
CA LEU A 63 -2.90 16.62 -1.29
C LEU A 63 -3.73 15.90 -0.23
N LYS A 64 -4.04 16.57 0.89
CA LYS A 64 -5.00 16.08 1.90
C LYS A 64 -6.34 15.68 1.26
N ARG A 65 -6.94 16.56 0.45
CA ARG A 65 -8.24 16.28 -0.21
C ARG A 65 -8.12 15.08 -1.14
N THR A 66 -7.05 14.98 -1.93
CA THR A 66 -6.80 13.82 -2.78
C THR A 66 -6.71 12.55 -1.95
N VAL A 67 -5.91 12.53 -0.89
CA VAL A 67 -5.78 11.38 0.01
C VAL A 67 -7.14 10.98 0.58
N HIS A 68 -7.92 11.92 1.13
CA HIS A 68 -9.24 11.61 1.71
C HIS A 68 -10.21 11.04 0.67
N VAL A 69 -10.18 11.51 -0.58
CA VAL A 69 -10.99 10.94 -1.69
C VAL A 69 -10.55 9.51 -2.03
N LEU A 70 -9.26 9.21 -1.97
CA LEU A 70 -8.73 7.86 -2.20
C LEU A 70 -9.14 6.93 -1.06
N LEU A 71 -8.93 7.36 0.18
CA LEU A 71 -9.28 6.60 1.39
C LEU A 71 -10.78 6.30 1.46
N SER A 72 -11.65 7.25 1.13
CA SER A 72 -13.10 7.05 1.16
C SER A 72 -13.59 6.01 0.14
N ARG A 73 -12.76 5.63 -0.84
CA ARG A 73 -13.09 4.66 -1.89
C ARG A 73 -12.35 3.34 -1.73
N HIS A 74 -11.37 3.26 -0.83
CA HIS A 74 -10.53 2.08 -0.66
C HIS A 74 -11.26 0.99 0.12
N PRO A 75 -11.47 -0.21 -0.43
CA PRO A 75 -12.31 -1.24 0.19
C PRO A 75 -11.76 -1.78 1.51
N ALA A 76 -10.45 -1.66 1.74
CA ALA A 76 -9.82 -2.11 2.98
C ALA A 76 -9.87 -1.09 4.12
N VAL A 77 -10.22 0.17 3.87
CA VAL A 77 -10.19 1.22 4.91
C VAL A 77 -11.45 1.12 5.77
N ILE A 78 -11.27 1.07 7.10
CA ILE A 78 -12.34 1.08 8.10
C ILE A 78 -12.69 2.52 8.44
N ASP A 79 -11.69 3.32 8.79
CA ASP A 79 -11.82 4.72 9.19
C ASP A 79 -10.49 5.46 8.96
N TYR A 80 -10.55 6.79 8.92
CA TYR A 80 -9.37 7.64 8.88
C TYR A 80 -9.64 9.00 9.53
N HIS A 81 -8.62 9.57 10.16
CA HIS A 81 -8.70 10.87 10.80
C HIS A 81 -7.37 11.64 10.66
N LEU A 82 -7.42 12.96 10.84
CA LEU A 82 -6.20 13.76 10.86
C LEU A 82 -5.40 13.47 12.13
N ASP A 83 -4.08 13.36 11.98
CA ASP A 83 -3.18 13.12 13.10
C ASP A 83 -3.20 14.30 14.07
N SER A 84 -3.84 14.14 15.23
CA SER A 84 -4.12 15.24 16.19
C SER A 84 -2.91 15.79 16.97
N ALA A 85 -1.69 15.66 16.45
CA ALA A 85 -0.48 16.11 17.12
C ALA A 85 -0.53 17.62 17.49
N LEU A 86 -0.50 17.92 18.78
CA LEU A 86 -0.73 19.24 19.42
C LEU A 86 0.04 20.44 18.82
N PHE A 87 1.12 20.21 18.06
CA PHE A 87 1.94 21.26 17.44
C PHE A 87 2.06 21.15 15.91
N SER A 88 1.54 20.08 15.29
CA SER A 88 1.68 19.85 13.84
C SER A 88 0.46 19.23 13.13
N GLY A 89 -0.66 19.12 13.84
CA GLY A 89 -1.71 18.09 13.69
C GLY A 89 -2.61 18.07 12.45
N ASP A 90 -2.17 18.60 11.31
CA ASP A 90 -2.90 18.49 10.04
C ASP A 90 -2.02 17.99 8.88
N GLY A 91 -0.76 17.65 9.15
CA GLY A 91 0.19 17.24 8.11
C GLY A 91 0.10 15.78 7.69
N ALA A 92 -0.69 14.98 8.40
CA ALA A 92 -0.84 13.55 8.16
C ALA A 92 -2.27 13.07 8.44
N THR A 93 -2.63 11.97 7.79
CA THR A 93 -3.87 11.24 8.03
C THR A 93 -3.52 9.85 8.57
N ILE A 94 -4.12 9.49 9.70
CA ILE A 94 -4.08 8.13 10.27
C ILE A 94 -5.19 7.32 9.62
N VAL A 95 -4.87 6.11 9.18
CA VAL A 95 -5.75 5.21 8.44
C VAL A 95 -5.79 3.87 9.16
N HIS A 96 -7.00 3.37 9.43
CA HIS A 96 -7.20 2.03 9.97
C HIS A 96 -7.69 1.10 8.86
N LEU A 97 -6.98 -0.01 8.68
CA LEU A 97 -7.27 -1.03 7.67
C LEU A 97 -7.94 -2.26 8.31
N ARG A 98 -8.79 -2.93 7.52
CA ARG A 98 -9.23 -4.29 7.81
C ARG A 98 -8.03 -5.22 7.75
N ARG A 99 -7.94 -6.16 8.70
CA ARG A 99 -6.97 -7.26 8.61
C ARG A 99 -7.28 -8.09 7.37
N GLU A 100 -6.24 -8.59 6.72
CA GLU A 100 -6.41 -9.70 5.79
C GLU A 100 -6.94 -10.89 6.60
N GLU A 101 -8.09 -11.44 6.22
CA GLU A 101 -8.48 -12.75 6.70
C GLU A 101 -7.44 -13.73 6.14
N ILE A 102 -6.61 -14.30 7.01
CA ILE A 102 -5.70 -15.35 6.61
C ILE A 102 -6.60 -16.48 6.12
N ALA A 103 -6.59 -16.73 4.81
CA ALA A 103 -7.17 -17.94 4.26
C ALA A 103 -6.27 -19.08 4.75
N GLU A 104 -6.60 -19.64 5.92
CA GLU A 104 -6.01 -20.87 6.44
C GLU A 104 -6.41 -22.02 5.50
N HIS A 105 -5.75 -22.10 4.34
CA HIS A 105 -5.85 -23.25 3.47
C HIS A 105 -4.94 -24.34 4.03
N ALA A 106 -5.62 -25.35 4.57
CA ALA A 106 -5.12 -26.64 4.97
C ALA A 106 -4.15 -27.25 3.95
N GLU A 107 -2.93 -27.53 4.37
CA GLU A 107 -2.04 -28.45 3.68
C GLU A 107 -1.81 -29.63 4.62
N GLY A 108 -2.57 -30.70 4.39
CA GLY A 108 -2.50 -31.94 5.17
C GLY A 108 -3.49 -33.02 4.69
N GLU A 109 -3.78 -33.10 3.39
CA GLU A 109 -4.47 -34.25 2.83
C GLU A 109 -3.53 -35.47 2.82
N CYS A 110 -3.86 -36.40 3.72
CA CYS A 110 -3.74 -37.86 3.64
C CYS A 110 -3.00 -38.45 2.42
N ASN A 111 -1.75 -38.87 2.61
CA ASN A 111 -1.12 -39.89 1.78
C ASN A 111 -1.27 -41.27 2.43
N GLN A 112 -2.49 -41.83 2.42
CA GLN A 112 -2.68 -43.28 2.51
C GLN A 112 -2.63 -43.89 1.10
N SER A 113 -1.47 -43.79 0.45
CA SER A 113 -1.18 -44.59 -0.73
C SER A 113 -0.65 -45.96 -0.29
N GLY A 114 -1.49 -46.99 -0.45
CA GLY A 114 -1.05 -48.30 -0.90
C GLY A 114 -0.54 -49.27 0.15
N LEU A 115 -1.40 -50.20 0.57
CA LEU A 115 -0.97 -51.58 0.75
C LEU A 115 -1.86 -52.46 -0.13
N GLN A 116 -1.22 -53.11 -1.10
CA GLN A 116 -1.86 -54.02 -2.05
C GLN A 116 -2.30 -55.31 -1.34
N PRO A 117 -3.30 -56.04 -1.86
CA PRO A 117 -3.56 -57.39 -1.38
C PRO A 117 -2.43 -58.30 -1.84
N LEU A 118 -1.85 -59.04 -0.89
CA LEU A 118 -1.11 -60.26 -1.18
C LEU A 118 -1.93 -61.43 -0.62
N ASP A 119 -2.39 -62.25 -1.57
CA ASP A 119 -2.87 -63.64 -1.48
C ASP A 119 -4.21 -63.94 -0.79
#